data_AF-A0A0G0Q1H6-F1
#
_entry.id   AF-A0A0G0Q1H6-F1
#
_cell.length_a   1.000
_cell.length_b   1.000
_cell.length_c   1.000
_cell.angle_alpha   90.00
_cell.angle_beta   90.00
_cell.angle_gamma   90.00
#
_symmetry.space_group_name_H-M   'P 1'
#
loop_
_entity.id
_entity.type
_entity.pdbx_description
1 polymer ?
#
loop_
_entity_poly.entity_id
_entity_poly.type
_entity_poly.pdbx_seq_one_letter_code
_entity_poly.pdbx_strand_id
1 'polypeptide(L)'
;MNIVGNLEAVGNFLTSGAFSTINISSSTYAANYPLGPAAEIEMPAIDFNSASSSSFKNLAVNVYTANQFEDLLSDNEDVVLGQGITYVVGNTRISEVNNLTVPGALVIEGDLLINEDEVNINITHSAGQPSGLLATNKIDFDGDVGNIDIQGIIYAANLVNINNLDNSGTFNVLGGIVGRKVTIEGVSRTVNIIHDNQILVDVLKATEFSPVILVDHWEEEY
;
A
#
# COMPACT_ATOMS: atom_id res chain seq x y z
N MET A 1 15.48 -6.80 7.37
CA MET A 1 14.73 -5.87 6.53
C MET A 1 15.71 -4.91 5.86
N ASN A 2 15.63 -4.77 4.54
CA ASN A 2 16.46 -3.80 3.81
C ASN A 2 15.53 -2.76 3.18
N ILE A 3 15.67 -1.51 3.60
CA ILE A 3 14.93 -0.37 3.03
C ILE A 3 15.92 0.39 2.15
N VAL A 4 15.73 0.31 0.84
CA VAL A 4 16.57 1.03 -0.12
C VAL A 4 15.84 2.31 -0.52
N GLY A 5 16.37 3.45 -0.07
CA GLY A 5 15.73 4.77 -0.20
C GLY A 5 15.46 5.41 1.17
N ASN A 6 14.42 6.23 1.25
CA ASN A 6 14.06 7.01 2.44
C ASN A 6 13.06 6.25 3.35
N LEU A 7 13.18 6.44 4.66
CA LEU A 7 12.18 6.04 5.65
C LEU A 7 11.56 7.30 6.28
N GLU A 8 10.32 7.61 5.93
CA GLU A 8 9.55 8.68 6.56
C GLU A 8 8.56 8.06 7.55
N ALA A 9 8.84 8.17 8.84
CA ALA A 9 7.98 7.65 9.91
C ALA A 9 7.53 8.79 10.83
N VAL A 10 6.22 9.01 10.93
CA VAL A 10 5.63 9.88 11.95
C VAL A 10 5.83 9.22 13.31
N GLY A 11 6.65 9.81 14.18
CA GLY A 11 6.90 9.27 15.53
C GLY A 11 8.26 8.60 15.75
N ASN A 12 9.22 8.78 14.82
CA ASN A 12 10.60 8.30 14.92
C ASN A 12 10.74 6.76 14.75
N PHE A 13 11.83 6.30 14.15
CA PHE A 13 12.21 4.89 14.22
C PHE A 13 12.64 4.57 15.65
N LEU A 14 11.88 3.72 16.36
CA LEU A 14 12.07 3.51 17.80
C LEU A 14 13.11 2.43 18.13
N THR A 15 13.06 1.27 17.46
CA THR A 15 13.99 0.16 17.71
C THR A 15 13.84 -0.95 16.66
N SER A 16 14.89 -1.73 16.44
CA SER A 16 14.81 -3.06 15.82
C SER A 16 15.10 -4.13 16.89
N GLY A 17 14.43 -5.27 16.80
CA GLY A 17 14.66 -6.40 17.72
C GLY A 17 16.09 -6.94 17.62
N ALA A 18 16.53 -7.70 18.63
CA ALA A 18 17.92 -8.17 18.79
C ALA A 18 18.46 -9.02 17.61
N PHE A 19 17.58 -9.56 16.76
CA PHE A 19 17.93 -10.37 15.59
C PHE A 19 17.46 -9.74 14.27
N SER A 20 17.00 -8.48 14.30
CA SER A 20 16.48 -7.77 13.13
C SER A 20 17.44 -6.66 12.74
N THR A 21 18.02 -6.77 11.55
CA THR A 21 18.77 -5.67 10.93
C THR A 21 17.83 -4.86 10.06
N ILE A 22 17.84 -3.54 10.23
CA ILE A 22 17.24 -2.57 9.31
C ILE A 22 18.39 -1.80 8.67
N ASN A 23 18.54 -1.93 7.36
CA ASN A 23 19.49 -1.15 6.58
C ASN A 23 18.72 -0.04 5.87
N ILE A 24 19.11 1.23 6.08
CA ILE A 24 18.51 2.41 5.44
C ILE A 24 19.63 3.08 4.62
N SER A 25 19.49 3.12 3.30
CA SER A 25 20.54 3.64 2.42
C SER A 25 20.48 5.16 2.18
N SER A 26 19.39 5.83 2.55
CA SER A 26 19.27 7.30 2.58
C SER A 26 18.26 7.76 3.64
N SER A 27 18.47 8.91 4.27
CA SER A 27 17.52 9.45 5.26
C SER A 27 17.13 10.87 4.91
N THR A 28 15.83 11.15 4.97
CA THR A 28 15.26 12.49 5.04
C THR A 28 14.54 12.55 6.37
N TYR A 29 14.94 13.47 7.24
CA TYR A 29 14.35 13.68 8.56
C TYR A 29 13.70 15.05 8.60
N ALA A 30 12.61 15.18 9.35
CA ALA A 30 12.10 16.49 9.70
C ALA A 30 13.17 17.20 10.55
N ALA A 31 13.79 18.24 10.00
CA ALA A 31 14.56 19.18 10.79
C ALA A 31 13.55 19.89 11.69
N ASN A 32 13.56 19.63 13.00
CA ASN A 32 13.33 20.61 14.08
C ASN A 32 13.14 19.89 15.43
N TYR A 33 14.04 20.20 16.36
CA TYR A 33 13.92 19.90 17.79
C TYR A 33 13.86 21.24 18.54
N PRO A 34 12.98 21.46 19.54
CA PRO A 34 12.09 20.49 20.19
C PRO A 34 10.83 20.15 19.38
N LEU A 35 10.34 18.92 19.58
CA LEU A 35 9.11 18.42 18.97
C LEU A 35 7.90 19.18 19.54
N GLY A 36 7.38 20.15 18.80
CA GLY A 36 5.98 20.53 18.93
C GLY A 36 5.08 19.33 18.62
N PRO A 37 3.75 19.41 18.88
CA PRO A 37 2.83 18.41 18.33
C PRO A 37 3.16 18.24 16.84
N ALA A 38 3.33 16.99 16.40
CA ALA A 38 3.64 16.71 15.01
C ALA A 38 2.60 17.44 14.14
N ALA A 39 3.06 18.25 13.19
CA ALA A 39 2.15 18.83 12.22
C ALA A 39 1.38 17.69 11.55
N GLU A 40 0.08 17.88 11.35
CA GLU A 40 -0.72 16.94 10.55
C GLU A 40 -0.02 16.79 9.20
N ILE A 41 0.40 15.57 8.89
CA ILE A 41 0.88 15.24 7.54
C ILE A 41 -0.36 14.85 6.77
N GLU A 42 -0.71 15.63 5.75
CA GLU A 42 -1.77 15.27 4.83
C GLU A 42 -1.36 13.98 4.11
N MET A 43 -2.07 12.88 4.41
CA MET A 43 -1.95 11.67 3.61
C MET A 43 -2.62 11.94 2.26
N PRO A 44 -1.96 11.65 1.13
CA PRO A 44 -2.60 11.78 -0.18
C PRO A 44 -3.88 10.95 -0.19
N ALA A 45 -5.01 11.63 -0.33
CA ALA A 45 -6.32 11.01 -0.33
C ALA A 45 -6.53 10.33 -1.69
N ILE A 46 -6.50 8.99 -1.70
CA ILE A 46 -6.92 8.22 -2.87
C ILE A 46 -8.44 8.24 -2.91
N ASP A 47 -9.01 8.73 -4.01
CA ASP A 47 -10.44 8.63 -4.24
C ASP A 47 -10.80 7.20 -4.69
N PHE A 48 -11.25 6.38 -3.74
CA PHE A 48 -11.59 4.99 -4.00
C PHE A 48 -12.93 4.84 -4.75
N ASN A 49 -13.99 5.48 -4.26
CA ASN A 49 -15.37 5.18 -4.70
C ASN A 49 -16.32 6.40 -4.68
N SER A 50 -15.81 7.63 -4.74
CA SER A 50 -16.70 8.78 -4.88
C SER A 50 -17.46 8.74 -6.22
N ALA A 51 -18.46 9.62 -6.34
CA ALA A 51 -19.19 9.82 -7.59
C ALA A 51 -18.35 10.45 -8.72
N SER A 52 -17.10 10.87 -8.45
CA SER A 52 -16.20 11.41 -9.46
C SER A 52 -15.83 10.36 -10.51
N SER A 53 -15.80 10.73 -11.79
CA SER A 53 -15.32 9.85 -12.87
C SER A 53 -13.84 9.46 -12.73
N SER A 54 -13.09 10.16 -11.88
CA SER A 54 -11.69 9.88 -11.59
C SER A 54 -11.46 8.93 -10.41
N SER A 55 -12.53 8.50 -9.72
CA SER A 55 -12.42 7.54 -8.61
C SER A 55 -11.97 6.17 -9.12
N PHE A 56 -11.27 5.41 -8.29
CA PHE A 56 -10.71 4.12 -8.69
C PHE A 56 -11.79 3.13 -9.11
N LYS A 57 -12.96 3.18 -8.47
CA LYS A 57 -14.14 2.39 -8.83
C LYS A 57 -14.67 2.72 -10.23
N ASN A 58 -14.68 4.01 -10.62
CA ASN A 58 -15.16 4.43 -11.93
C ASN A 58 -14.10 4.25 -13.04
N LEU A 59 -12.81 4.20 -12.68
CA LEU A 59 -11.70 3.87 -13.59
C LEU A 59 -11.44 2.36 -13.71
N ALA A 60 -12.13 1.54 -12.91
CA ALA A 60 -11.93 0.10 -12.87
C ALA A 60 -12.34 -0.57 -14.20
N VAL A 61 -11.48 -1.47 -14.66
CA VAL A 61 -11.77 -2.33 -15.82
C VAL A 61 -12.73 -3.44 -15.41
N ASN A 62 -12.54 -3.99 -14.21
CA ASN A 62 -13.42 -4.98 -13.62
C ASN A 62 -13.84 -4.54 -12.23
N VAL A 63 -15.12 -4.73 -11.91
CA VAL A 63 -15.67 -4.52 -10.57
C VAL A 63 -16.31 -5.82 -10.10
N TYR A 64 -15.79 -6.38 -9.01
CA TYR A 64 -16.31 -7.57 -8.36
C TYR A 64 -16.94 -7.19 -7.02
N THR A 65 -17.94 -7.95 -6.58
CA THR A 65 -18.22 -8.07 -5.15
C THR A 65 -17.17 -8.98 -4.50
N ALA A 66 -17.00 -8.90 -3.17
CA ALA A 66 -16.12 -9.80 -2.43
C ALA A 66 -16.37 -11.27 -2.79
N ASN A 67 -17.62 -11.74 -2.77
CA ASN A 67 -17.96 -13.11 -3.12
C ASN A 67 -17.56 -13.47 -4.55
N GLN A 68 -17.82 -12.62 -5.54
CA GLN A 68 -17.43 -12.90 -6.92
C GLN A 68 -15.90 -12.96 -7.10
N PHE A 69 -15.17 -12.19 -6.31
CA PHE A 69 -13.71 -12.22 -6.33
C PHE A 69 -13.18 -13.48 -5.64
N GLU A 70 -13.69 -13.83 -4.46
CA GLU A 70 -13.34 -15.07 -3.76
C GLU A 70 -13.70 -16.31 -4.60
N ASP A 71 -14.88 -16.36 -5.21
CA ASP A 71 -15.31 -17.44 -6.11
C ASP A 71 -14.37 -17.54 -7.33
N LEU A 72 -13.95 -16.41 -7.92
CA LEU A 72 -13.00 -16.40 -9.04
C LEU A 72 -11.65 -17.02 -8.63
N LEU A 73 -11.19 -16.75 -7.41
CA LEU A 73 -9.95 -17.33 -6.89
C LEU A 73 -10.12 -18.83 -6.61
N SER A 74 -11.19 -19.25 -5.93
CA SER A 74 -11.41 -20.66 -5.59
C SER A 74 -11.66 -21.57 -6.80
N ASP A 75 -12.23 -21.00 -7.88
CA ASP A 75 -12.54 -21.77 -9.09
C ASP A 75 -11.30 -22.00 -9.98
N ASN A 76 -10.16 -21.36 -9.68
CA ASN A 76 -8.99 -21.37 -10.55
C ASN A 76 -7.67 -21.49 -9.76
N GLU A 77 -6.83 -22.46 -10.11
CA GLU A 77 -5.49 -22.59 -9.50
C GLU A 77 -4.60 -21.36 -9.80
N ASP A 78 -4.72 -20.79 -11.00
CA ASP A 78 -3.97 -19.61 -11.46
C ASP A 78 -4.92 -18.55 -12.01
N VAL A 79 -4.82 -17.32 -11.50
CA VAL A 79 -5.65 -16.19 -11.91
C VAL A 79 -4.79 -15.05 -12.44
N VAL A 80 -5.14 -14.57 -13.64
CA VAL A 80 -4.58 -13.34 -14.22
C VAL A 80 -5.71 -12.34 -14.41
N LEU A 81 -5.66 -11.22 -13.68
CA LEU A 81 -6.64 -10.15 -13.81
C LEU A 81 -6.42 -9.33 -15.08
N GLY A 82 -7.45 -8.60 -15.51
CA GLY A 82 -7.35 -7.68 -16.64
C GLY A 82 -6.39 -6.52 -16.37
N GLN A 83 -5.72 -6.03 -17.42
CA GLN A 83 -4.82 -4.88 -17.33
C GLN A 83 -5.56 -3.64 -16.82
N GLY A 84 -4.99 -2.96 -15.82
CA GLY A 84 -5.54 -1.75 -15.22
C GLY A 84 -6.01 -1.95 -13.78
N ILE A 85 -7.08 -1.26 -13.39
CA ILE A 85 -7.63 -1.36 -12.04
C ILE A 85 -8.66 -2.49 -11.99
N THR A 86 -8.46 -3.45 -11.08
CA THR A 86 -9.51 -4.35 -10.61
C THR A 86 -10.01 -3.86 -9.26
N TYR A 87 -11.32 -3.64 -9.14
CA TYR A 87 -11.95 -3.12 -7.93
C TYR A 87 -12.84 -4.19 -7.29
N VAL A 88 -12.69 -4.41 -5.99
CA VAL A 88 -13.50 -5.36 -5.21
C VAL A 88 -14.29 -4.61 -4.17
N VAL A 89 -15.61 -4.80 -4.17
CA VAL A 89 -16.54 -4.16 -3.25
C VAL A 89 -16.74 -5.05 -2.03
N GLY A 90 -16.36 -4.53 -0.86
CA GLY A 90 -16.47 -5.22 0.42
C GLY A 90 -15.14 -5.83 0.88
N ASN A 91 -15.12 -6.25 2.14
CA ASN A 91 -14.02 -7.00 2.71
C ASN A 91 -13.86 -8.32 1.97
N THR A 92 -12.63 -8.68 1.64
CA THR A 92 -12.33 -9.91 0.89
C THR A 92 -11.06 -10.55 1.42
N ARG A 93 -10.85 -11.81 1.06
CA ARG A 93 -9.56 -12.46 1.21
C ARG A 93 -8.99 -12.93 -0.13
N ILE A 94 -7.69 -13.15 -0.15
CA ILE A 94 -7.01 -13.92 -1.19
C ILE A 94 -6.70 -15.28 -0.57
N SER A 95 -7.41 -16.29 -1.04
CA SER A 95 -7.36 -17.68 -0.57
C SER A 95 -7.60 -18.61 -1.75
N GLU A 96 -7.26 -19.89 -1.58
CA GLU A 96 -7.60 -20.98 -2.52
C GLU A 96 -7.08 -20.79 -3.96
N VAL A 97 -6.02 -19.99 -4.14
CA VAL A 97 -5.33 -19.75 -5.42
C VAL A 97 -3.82 -19.93 -5.24
N ASN A 98 -3.14 -20.53 -6.23
CA ASN A 98 -1.69 -20.72 -6.19
C ASN A 98 -0.95 -19.47 -6.70
N ASN A 99 -1.42 -18.89 -7.81
CA ASN A 99 -0.80 -17.71 -8.41
C ASN A 99 -1.85 -16.67 -8.79
N LEU A 100 -1.73 -15.47 -8.23
CA LEU A 100 -2.50 -14.29 -8.60
C LEU A 100 -1.59 -13.28 -9.29
N THR A 101 -1.83 -13.03 -10.58
CA THR A 101 -1.17 -11.96 -11.33
C THR A 101 -2.11 -10.78 -11.54
N VAL A 102 -1.66 -9.59 -11.15
CA VAL A 102 -2.41 -8.33 -11.29
C VAL A 102 -1.60 -7.36 -12.17
N PRO A 103 -1.94 -7.24 -13.47
CA PRO A 103 -1.31 -6.26 -14.35
C PRO A 103 -1.87 -4.84 -14.10
N GLY A 104 -1.52 -4.24 -12.98
CA GLY A 104 -2.03 -2.94 -12.55
C GLY A 104 -2.34 -2.91 -11.05
N ALA A 105 -3.53 -2.43 -10.68
CA ALA A 105 -3.91 -2.24 -9.28
C ALA A 105 -5.07 -3.14 -8.86
N LEU A 106 -4.94 -3.79 -7.70
CA LEU A 106 -6.05 -4.45 -7.01
C LEU A 106 -6.51 -3.54 -5.87
N VAL A 107 -7.75 -3.10 -5.94
CA VAL A 107 -8.33 -2.07 -5.07
C VAL A 107 -9.50 -2.67 -4.31
N ILE A 108 -9.45 -2.64 -2.99
CA ILE A 108 -10.41 -3.28 -2.09
C ILE A 108 -11.17 -2.22 -1.30
N GLU A 109 -12.50 -2.23 -1.42
CA GLU A 109 -13.41 -1.42 -0.61
C GLU A 109 -13.64 -2.08 0.75
N GLY A 110 -12.62 -2.07 1.60
CA GLY A 110 -12.67 -2.59 2.96
C GLY A 110 -11.33 -3.15 3.42
N ASP A 111 -11.38 -4.33 3.99
CA ASP A 111 -10.23 -5.11 4.45
C ASP A 111 -9.83 -6.17 3.41
N LEU A 112 -8.51 -6.33 3.24
CA LEU A 112 -7.90 -7.43 2.50
C LEU A 112 -7.14 -8.34 3.47
N LEU A 113 -7.53 -9.61 3.53
CA LEU A 113 -6.80 -10.65 4.24
C LEU A 113 -6.08 -11.57 3.24
N ILE A 114 -4.83 -11.89 3.52
CA ILE A 114 -4.03 -12.84 2.74
C ILE A 114 -3.49 -13.85 3.75
N ASN A 115 -4.12 -15.02 3.80
CA ASN A 115 -3.90 -16.00 4.87
C ASN A 115 -3.94 -17.46 4.41
N GLU A 116 -3.44 -17.72 3.20
CA GLU A 116 -3.34 -19.07 2.62
C GLU A 116 -1.88 -19.49 2.51
N ASP A 117 -1.63 -20.77 2.76
CA ASP A 117 -0.32 -21.38 2.56
C ASP A 117 0.08 -21.32 1.07
N GLU A 118 1.25 -20.77 0.80
CA GLU A 118 1.95 -20.73 -0.50
C GLU A 118 1.33 -19.88 -1.63
N VAL A 119 0.35 -19.00 -1.36
CA VAL A 119 -0.19 -18.10 -2.40
C VAL A 119 0.88 -17.14 -2.93
N ASN A 120 1.08 -17.14 -4.25
CA ASN A 120 2.00 -16.22 -4.93
C ASN A 120 1.23 -15.03 -5.49
N ILE A 121 1.65 -13.80 -5.18
CA ILE A 121 1.06 -12.57 -5.69
C ILE A 121 2.11 -11.81 -6.50
N ASN A 122 1.82 -11.61 -7.77
CA ASN A 122 2.66 -10.86 -8.69
C ASN A 122 1.89 -9.65 -9.25
N ILE A 123 2.34 -8.45 -8.92
CA ILE A 123 1.76 -7.20 -9.42
C ILE A 123 2.76 -6.51 -10.33
N THR A 124 2.36 -6.23 -11.56
CA THR A 124 3.22 -5.58 -12.55
C THR A 124 2.78 -4.14 -12.81
N HIS A 125 3.77 -3.27 -12.97
CA HIS A 125 3.55 -1.86 -13.24
C HIS A 125 3.63 -1.57 -14.74
N SER A 126 2.83 -0.61 -15.20
CA SER A 126 2.94 -0.01 -16.53
C SER A 126 2.95 1.50 -16.37
N ALA A 127 3.91 2.17 -17.01
CA ALA A 127 4.13 3.61 -16.84
C ALA A 127 2.85 4.41 -17.11
N GLY A 128 2.52 5.33 -16.19
CA GLY A 128 1.32 6.17 -16.25
C GLY A 128 0.03 5.43 -15.88
N GLN A 129 0.11 4.21 -15.36
CA GLN A 129 -1.03 3.46 -14.81
C GLN A 129 -0.80 3.15 -13.32
N PRO A 130 -1.85 3.20 -12.50
CA PRO A 130 -1.74 2.82 -11.10
C PRO A 130 -1.44 1.32 -10.99
N SER A 131 -0.57 0.96 -10.04
CA SER A 131 -0.30 -0.42 -9.68
C SER A 131 -0.09 -0.63 -8.19
N GLY A 132 -0.45 -1.82 -7.70
CA GLY A 132 -0.26 -2.18 -6.29
C GLY A 132 -1.48 -2.85 -5.65
N LEU A 133 -1.39 -3.02 -4.33
CA LEU A 133 -2.48 -3.48 -3.47
C LEU A 133 -3.00 -2.31 -2.66
N LEU A 134 -4.28 -1.99 -2.81
CA LEU A 134 -4.88 -0.85 -2.13
C LEU A 134 -6.13 -1.28 -1.39
N ALA A 135 -6.27 -0.86 -0.14
CA ALA A 135 -7.46 -1.10 0.67
C ALA A 135 -7.91 0.19 1.38
N THR A 136 -9.23 0.39 1.48
CA THR A 136 -9.79 1.54 2.20
C THR A 136 -9.63 1.43 3.72
N ASN A 137 -9.29 0.27 4.27
CA ASN A 137 -9.05 0.09 5.71
C ASN A 137 -7.77 -0.69 6.01
N LYS A 138 -7.75 -2.02 5.88
CA LYS A 138 -6.61 -2.86 6.28
C LYS A 138 -6.11 -3.76 5.14
N ILE A 139 -4.79 -3.97 5.08
CA ILE A 139 -4.18 -5.11 4.38
C ILE A 139 -3.44 -5.95 5.41
N ASP A 140 -3.76 -7.23 5.47
CA ASP A 140 -3.16 -8.19 6.40
C ASP A 140 -2.53 -9.35 5.63
N PHE A 141 -1.20 -9.43 5.67
CA PHE A 141 -0.46 -10.64 5.33
C PHE A 141 -0.23 -11.38 6.64
N ASP A 142 -0.92 -12.50 6.84
CA ASP A 142 -0.78 -13.30 8.06
C ASP A 142 -0.75 -14.78 7.71
N GLY A 143 0.34 -15.45 8.08
CA GLY A 143 0.57 -16.86 7.78
C GLY A 143 1.59 -17.09 6.68
N ASP A 144 1.54 -18.28 6.09
CA ASP A 144 2.60 -18.78 5.21
C ASP A 144 2.38 -18.39 3.74
N VAL A 145 2.35 -17.08 3.44
CA VAL A 145 2.18 -16.64 2.04
C VAL A 145 3.40 -17.01 1.19
N GLY A 146 3.18 -17.30 -0.09
CA GLY A 146 4.25 -17.64 -1.05
C GLY A 146 5.10 -16.44 -1.46
N ASN A 147 5.45 -16.34 -2.74
CA ASN A 147 6.21 -15.20 -3.27
C ASN A 147 5.28 -13.99 -3.44
N ILE A 148 5.64 -12.88 -2.80
CA ILE A 148 4.98 -11.59 -2.95
C ILE A 148 5.93 -10.66 -3.71
N ASP A 149 5.59 -10.35 -4.96
CA ASP A 149 6.35 -9.46 -5.82
C ASP A 149 5.43 -8.34 -6.32
N ILE A 150 5.59 -7.14 -5.77
CA ILE A 150 4.72 -5.99 -6.04
C ILE A 150 5.53 -4.87 -6.69
N GLN A 151 5.29 -4.61 -7.98
CA GLN A 151 5.67 -3.37 -8.64
C GLN A 151 4.50 -2.39 -8.54
N GLY A 152 4.50 -1.57 -7.51
CA GLY A 152 3.35 -0.80 -7.08
C GLY A 152 3.51 -0.31 -5.65
N ILE A 153 2.44 0.28 -5.12
CA ILE A 153 2.37 0.59 -3.69
C ILE A 153 1.50 -0.43 -2.95
N ILE A 154 1.84 -0.73 -1.71
CA ILE A 154 0.87 -1.29 -0.75
C ILE A 154 0.27 -0.11 0.00
N TYR A 155 -1.03 0.14 -0.18
CA TYR A 155 -1.74 1.23 0.47
C TYR A 155 -2.86 0.68 1.36
N ALA A 156 -2.89 1.10 2.63
CA ALA A 156 -4.05 0.89 3.49
C ALA A 156 -4.31 2.13 4.35
N ALA A 157 -5.54 2.65 4.34
CA ALA A 157 -5.85 3.89 5.05
C ALA A 157 -5.62 3.77 6.58
N ASN A 158 -5.77 2.56 7.15
CA ASN A 158 -5.65 2.34 8.58
C ASN A 158 -4.43 1.50 8.97
N LEU A 159 -4.26 0.31 8.40
CA LEU A 159 -3.21 -0.63 8.81
C LEU A 159 -2.71 -1.48 7.66
N VAL A 160 -1.39 -1.50 7.46
CA VAL A 160 -0.69 -2.57 6.73
C VAL A 160 0.00 -3.45 7.77
N ASN A 161 -0.35 -4.73 7.77
CA ASN A 161 0.20 -5.71 8.69
C ASN A 161 0.87 -6.83 7.90
N ILE A 162 2.14 -7.12 8.21
CA ILE A 162 2.94 -8.16 7.58
C ILE A 162 3.48 -9.04 8.71
N ASN A 163 2.79 -10.13 8.98
CA ASN A 163 3.01 -10.94 10.15
C ASN A 163 3.25 -12.41 9.82
N ASN A 164 4.05 -13.07 10.66
CA ASN A 164 4.25 -14.52 10.66
C ASN A 164 4.72 -15.10 9.33
N LEU A 165 5.41 -14.30 8.51
CA LEU A 165 5.99 -14.78 7.27
C LEU A 165 7.11 -15.76 7.59
N ASP A 166 6.95 -17.01 7.17
CA ASP A 166 7.93 -18.07 7.37
C ASP A 166 9.22 -17.82 6.54
N ASN A 167 10.12 -18.78 6.41
CA ASN A 167 11.36 -18.62 5.64
C ASN A 167 11.28 -19.14 4.17
N SER A 168 10.09 -19.46 3.67
CA SER A 168 9.85 -19.79 2.28
C SER A 168 9.64 -18.53 1.43
N GLY A 169 9.92 -18.56 0.12
CA GLY A 169 9.61 -17.46 -0.80
C GLY A 169 10.27 -16.08 -0.58
N THR A 170 9.80 -15.08 -1.33
CA THR A 170 10.27 -13.69 -1.28
C THR A 170 9.15 -12.70 -0.94
N PHE A 171 9.49 -11.56 -0.34
CA PHE A 171 8.58 -10.43 -0.17
C PHE A 171 9.26 -9.16 -0.67
N ASN A 172 8.91 -8.73 -1.88
CA ASN A 172 9.50 -7.61 -2.58
C ASN A 172 8.43 -6.58 -2.95
N VAL A 173 8.68 -5.32 -2.60
CA VAL A 173 7.85 -4.17 -2.99
C VAL A 173 8.74 -3.13 -3.64
N LEU A 174 8.53 -2.86 -4.92
CA LEU A 174 9.14 -1.76 -5.67
C LEU A 174 8.09 -0.66 -5.88
N GLY A 175 8.25 0.45 -5.17
CA GLY A 175 7.29 1.55 -5.09
C GLY A 175 7.24 2.09 -3.66
N GLY A 176 6.53 1.40 -2.78
CA GLY A 176 6.53 1.69 -1.35
C GLY A 176 5.34 1.11 -0.58
N ILE A 177 5.32 1.33 0.73
CA ILE A 177 4.18 1.02 1.60
C ILE A 177 3.67 2.32 2.20
N VAL A 178 2.38 2.58 2.07
CA VAL A 178 1.70 3.77 2.58
C VAL A 178 0.55 3.34 3.49
N GLY A 179 0.56 3.82 4.73
CA GLY A 179 -0.56 3.62 5.62
C GLY A 179 -0.38 4.33 6.95
N ARG A 180 -1.48 4.56 7.66
CA ARG A 180 -1.46 5.22 8.97
C ARG A 180 -0.63 4.44 10.00
N LYS A 181 -0.66 3.10 9.92
CA LYS A 181 0.16 2.19 10.71
C LYS A 181 0.72 1.11 9.80
N VAL A 182 2.02 0.84 9.91
CA VAL A 182 2.68 -0.30 9.29
C VAL A 182 3.25 -1.17 10.40
N THR A 183 2.98 -2.47 10.36
CA THR A 183 3.50 -3.45 11.31
C THR A 183 4.14 -4.59 10.52
N ILE A 184 5.38 -4.92 10.87
CA ILE A 184 6.15 -6.01 10.27
C ILE A 184 6.74 -6.80 11.44
N GLU A 185 6.17 -7.97 11.74
CA GLU A 185 6.50 -8.77 12.93
C GLU A 185 6.55 -10.27 12.59
N GLY A 186 7.36 -11.04 13.33
CA GLY A 186 7.38 -12.50 13.16
C GLY A 186 7.86 -12.97 11.78
N VAL A 187 8.57 -12.11 11.03
CA VAL A 187 9.06 -12.40 9.68
C VAL A 187 10.41 -13.09 9.75
N SER A 188 10.49 -14.32 9.23
CA SER A 188 11.71 -15.14 9.15
C SER A 188 12.40 -15.10 7.78
N ARG A 189 11.84 -14.37 6.80
CA ARG A 189 12.40 -14.13 5.46
C ARG A 189 12.86 -12.68 5.24
N THR A 190 13.52 -12.43 4.11
CA THR A 190 13.89 -11.07 3.71
C THR A 190 12.69 -10.33 3.10
N VAL A 191 12.31 -9.22 3.73
CA VAL A 191 11.39 -8.22 3.20
C VAL A 191 12.20 -7.09 2.58
N ASN A 192 12.05 -6.91 1.26
CA ASN A 192 12.65 -5.83 0.48
C ASN A 192 11.58 -4.79 0.16
N ILE A 193 11.80 -3.55 0.59
CA ILE A 193 10.96 -2.41 0.24
C ILE A 193 11.87 -1.37 -0.41
N ILE A 194 11.65 -1.10 -1.69
CA ILE A 194 12.47 -0.25 -2.52
C ILE A 194 11.60 0.91 -2.97
N HIS A 195 12.00 2.13 -2.63
CA HIS A 195 11.25 3.31 -3.04
C HIS A 195 11.41 3.57 -4.53
N ASP A 196 10.29 3.74 -5.24
CA ASP A 196 10.25 4.22 -6.62
C ASP A 196 9.24 5.36 -6.74
N ASN A 197 9.76 6.56 -7.01
CA ASN A 197 8.95 7.77 -7.06
C ASN A 197 7.99 7.80 -8.25
N GLN A 198 8.34 7.19 -9.38
CA GLN A 198 7.48 7.20 -10.57
C GLN A 198 6.22 6.37 -10.31
N ILE A 199 6.40 5.17 -9.73
CA ILE A 199 5.29 4.30 -9.34
C ILE A 199 4.37 5.00 -8.33
N LEU A 200 4.96 5.68 -7.35
CA LEU A 200 4.20 6.40 -6.32
C LEU A 200 3.35 7.53 -6.92
N VAL A 201 3.91 8.32 -7.84
CA VAL A 201 3.19 9.38 -8.55
C VAL A 201 2.06 8.81 -9.44
N ASP A 202 2.30 7.68 -10.11
CA ASP A 202 1.30 7.06 -10.99
C ASP A 202 0.09 6.52 -10.19
N VAL A 203 0.28 6.09 -8.94
CA VAL A 203 -0.80 5.62 -8.07
C VAL A 203 -1.51 6.77 -7.36
N LEU A 204 -0.77 7.62 -6.67
CA LEU A 204 -1.35 8.68 -5.83
C LEU A 204 -1.85 9.87 -6.65
N LYS A 205 -1.40 9.97 -7.91
CA LYS A 205 -1.56 11.14 -8.79
C LYS A 205 -0.96 12.39 -8.12
N ALA A 206 -0.87 13.50 -8.85
CA ALA A 206 -0.41 14.75 -8.25
C ALA A 206 -1.41 15.18 -7.15
N THR A 207 -0.91 15.41 -5.93
CA THR A 207 -1.71 16.00 -4.86
C THR A 207 -2.23 17.36 -5.31
N GLU A 208 -3.56 17.51 -5.39
CA GLU A 208 -4.15 18.85 -5.57
C GLU A 208 -3.93 19.65 -4.27
N PHE A 209 -3.37 20.85 -4.46
CA PHE A 209 -2.81 21.77 -3.46
C PHE A 209 -3.61 21.95 -2.16
N SER A 210 -2.89 22.22 -1.06
CA SER A 210 -3.46 22.85 0.14
C SER A 210 -3.85 24.31 -0.16
N PRO A 211 -5.03 24.80 0.29
CA PRO A 211 -5.45 26.17 0.07
C PRO A 211 -4.52 27.16 0.79
N VAL A 212 -3.90 28.08 0.06
CA VAL A 212 -3.19 29.21 0.65
C VAL A 212 -4.20 30.26 1.09
N ILE A 213 -4.45 30.37 2.40
CA ILE A 213 -5.20 31.51 2.96
C ILE A 213 -4.22 32.68 3.12
N LEU A 214 -4.28 33.64 2.19
CA LEU A 214 -3.64 34.94 2.38
C LEU A 214 -4.51 35.77 3.33
N VAL A 215 -4.03 35.97 4.55
CA VAL A 215 -4.61 36.96 5.48
C VAL A 215 -3.92 38.29 5.22
N ASP A 216 -4.56 39.14 4.41
CA ASP A 216 -4.23 40.56 4.38
C ASP A 216 -4.75 41.17 5.69
N HIS A 217 -3.85 41.58 6.58
CA HIS A 217 -4.25 42.38 7.72
C HIS A 217 -4.47 43.83 7.26
N TRP A 218 -5.51 44.45 7.78
CA TRP A 218 -5.72 45.89 7.69
C TRP A 218 -5.81 46.42 9.13
N GLU A 219 -4.91 47.34 9.50
CA GLU A 219 -4.95 48.04 10.78
C GLU A 219 -5.83 49.29 10.65
N GLU A 220 -6.86 49.41 11.51
CA GLU A 220 -7.54 50.68 11.75
C GLU A 220 -6.71 51.52 12.73
N GLU A 221 -6.22 52.67 12.27
CA GLU A 221 -5.77 53.73 13.17
C GLU A 221 -7.01 54.48 13.72
N TYR A 222 -7.14 54.54 15.06
CA TYR A 222 -8.17 55.31 15.78
C TYR A 222 -7.66 56.69 16.20
#